data_AF-A0A255Y4T7-F1
#
_entry.id   AF-A0A255Y4T7-F1
#
_cell.length_a   1.000
_cell.length_b   1.000
_cell.length_c   1.000
_cell.angle_alpha   90.00
_cell.angle_beta   90.00
_cell.angle_gamma   90.00
#
_symmetry.space_group_name_H-M   'P 1'
#
loop_
_entity.id
_entity.type
_entity.pdbx_description
1 polymer ?
#
loop_
_entity_poly.entity_id
_entity_poly.type
_entity_poly.pdbx_seq_one_letter_code
_entity_poly.pdbx_strand_id
1 'polypeptide(L)'
;MSVLLKQGQTQSAVARLLGVTEGAVRYHRRRRAEGAVDGRSRQVAKAVGHAEAIAQWRGACGDGAVNIAALHDWLVREHGYSGSLKSVQRYWARTFPAPA
;
A
#
# COMPACT_ATOMS: atom_id res chain seq x y z
N MET A 1 0.87 18.14 5.20
CA MET A 1 0.00 19.23 4.72
C MET A 1 -1.23 19.52 5.61
N SER A 2 -2.11 18.55 5.94
CA SER A 2 -3.32 18.87 6.72
C SER A 2 -3.03 19.33 8.15
N VAL A 3 -1.92 18.90 8.76
CA VAL A 3 -1.52 19.33 10.11
C VAL A 3 -1.22 20.83 10.13
N LEU A 4 -0.47 21.33 9.15
CA LEU A 4 -0.11 22.75 9.04
C LEU A 4 -1.35 23.64 8.87
N LEU A 5 -2.30 23.22 8.02
CA LEU A 5 -3.58 23.93 7.87
C LEU A 5 -4.41 23.93 9.16
N LYS A 6 -4.41 22.83 9.92
CA LYS A 6 -5.08 22.75 11.23
C LYS A 6 -4.45 23.63 12.29
N GLN A 7 -3.15 23.91 12.16
CA GLN A 7 -2.39 24.83 13.03
C GLN A 7 -2.58 26.31 12.63
N GLY A 8 -3.52 26.62 11.73
CA GLY A 8 -3.86 28.01 11.36
C GLY A 8 -2.99 28.61 10.25
N GLN A 9 -2.06 27.86 9.65
CA GLN A 9 -1.27 28.34 8.53
C GLN A 9 -2.16 28.61 7.30
N THR A 10 -1.88 29.71 6.60
CA THR A 10 -2.58 30.02 5.34
C THR A 10 -2.14 29.06 4.23
N GLN A 11 -3.00 28.90 3.22
CA GLN A 11 -2.72 28.03 2.07
C GLN A 11 -1.45 28.46 1.31
N SER A 12 -1.24 29.77 1.16
CA SER A 12 -0.04 30.32 0.52
C SER A 12 1.24 30.15 1.35
N ALA A 13 1.14 30.18 2.69
CA ALA A 13 2.27 29.88 3.57
C ALA A 13 2.69 28.41 3.50
N VAL A 14 1.71 27.49 3.52
CA VAL A 14 1.96 26.05 3.34
C VAL A 14 2.56 25.75 1.97
N ALA A 15 2.10 26.43 0.92
CA ALA A 15 2.64 26.28 -0.44
C ALA A 15 4.13 26.66 -0.48
N ARG A 16 4.48 27.83 0.05
CA ARG A 16 5.87 28.30 0.14
C ARG A 16 6.74 27.35 0.97
N LEU A 17 6.27 26.92 2.13
CA LEU A 17 7.02 26.01 3.02
C LEU A 17 7.35 24.67 2.35
N LEU A 18 6.42 24.13 1.55
CA LEU A 18 6.57 22.83 0.89
C LEU A 18 7.20 22.93 -0.51
N GLY A 19 7.49 24.14 -1.01
CA GLY A 19 8.00 24.33 -2.36
C GLY A 19 7.00 23.94 -3.46
N VAL A 20 5.70 24.11 -3.22
CA VAL A 20 4.62 23.76 -4.16
C VAL A 20 3.75 24.98 -4.47
N THR A 21 2.87 24.86 -5.47
CA THR A 21 1.91 25.92 -5.78
C THR A 21 0.72 25.91 -4.81
N GLU A 22 0.09 27.06 -4.61
CA GLU A 22 -1.16 27.13 -3.83
C GLU A 22 -2.30 26.32 -4.47
N GLY A 23 -2.27 26.15 -5.80
CA GLY A 23 -3.17 25.24 -6.52
C GLY A 23 -3.04 23.80 -6.05
N ALA A 24 -1.82 23.29 -5.89
CA ALA A 24 -1.56 21.94 -5.38
C ALA A 24 -2.08 21.79 -3.93
N VAL A 25 -1.88 22.82 -3.11
CA VAL A 25 -2.41 22.90 -1.75
C VAL A 25 -3.94 22.77 -1.74
N ARG A 26 -4.63 23.60 -2.55
CA ARG A 26 -6.10 23.55 -2.69
C ARG A 26 -6.59 22.20 -3.18
N TYR A 27 -5.92 21.65 -4.19
CA TYR A 27 -6.24 20.33 -4.75
C TYR A 27 -6.19 19.23 -3.69
N HIS A 28 -5.09 19.12 -2.94
CA HIS A 28 -4.94 18.08 -1.91
C HIS A 28 -5.91 18.26 -0.74
N ARG A 29 -6.20 19.51 -0.35
CA ARG A 29 -7.22 19.80 0.68
C ARG A 29 -8.60 19.33 0.24
N ARG A 30 -9.03 19.70 -0.97
CA ARG A 30 -10.34 19.29 -1.53
C ARG A 30 -10.46 17.78 -1.60
N ARG A 31 -9.47 17.11 -2.18
CA ARG A 31 -9.43 15.63 -2.30
C ARG A 31 -9.54 14.94 -0.94
N ARG A 32 -8.92 15.49 0.10
CA ARG A 32 -9.02 14.94 1.46
C ARG A 32 -10.40 15.15 2.08
N ALA A 33 -11.02 16.31 1.85
CA ALA A 33 -12.38 16.59 2.34
C ALA A 33 -13.43 15.69 1.67
N GLU A 34 -13.24 15.38 0.39
CA GLU A 34 -14.07 14.43 -0.38
C GLU A 34 -13.80 12.96 -0.02
N GLY A 35 -12.91 12.66 0.94
CA GLY A 35 -12.51 11.29 1.28
C GLY A 35 -11.87 10.54 0.11
N ALA A 36 -11.35 11.27 -0.88
CA ALA A 36 -11.02 10.70 -2.15
C ALA A 36 -9.73 9.86 -2.07
N VAL A 37 -9.90 8.56 -2.26
CA VAL A 37 -8.82 7.56 -2.14
C VAL A 37 -7.90 7.64 -3.37
N ASP A 38 -6.60 7.37 -3.14
CA ASP A 38 -5.61 7.22 -4.22
C ASP A 38 -5.99 6.05 -5.13
N GLY A 39 -6.14 6.29 -6.43
CA GLY A 39 -6.48 5.24 -7.39
C GLY A 39 -5.47 4.08 -7.42
N ARG A 40 -4.21 4.33 -7.04
CA ARG A 40 -3.18 3.28 -6.93
C ARG A 40 -3.48 2.28 -5.81
N SER A 41 -4.25 2.65 -4.79
CA SER A 41 -4.66 1.70 -3.75
C SER A 41 -5.77 0.77 -4.25
N ARG A 42 -6.46 1.12 -5.33
CA ARG A 42 -7.49 0.29 -5.98
C ARG A 42 -6.92 -0.67 -7.03
N GLN A 43 -5.66 -0.50 -7.43
CA GLN A 43 -5.04 -1.43 -8.37
C GLN A 43 -4.94 -2.82 -7.76
N VAL A 44 -5.36 -3.82 -8.54
CA VAL A 44 -5.22 -5.23 -8.18
C VAL A 44 -3.73 -5.53 -8.08
N ALA A 45 -3.30 -6.04 -6.92
CA ALA A 45 -1.91 -6.41 -6.73
C ALA A 45 -1.55 -7.58 -7.68
N LYS A 46 -0.38 -7.54 -8.32
CA LYS A 46 0.08 -8.66 -9.18
C LYS A 46 0.05 -10.01 -8.46
N ALA A 47 0.27 -10.01 -7.14
CA ALA A 47 0.21 -11.21 -6.30
C ALA A 47 -1.17 -11.91 -6.32
N VAL A 48 -2.25 -11.21 -6.67
CA VAL A 48 -3.59 -11.82 -6.82
C VAL A 48 -3.60 -12.91 -7.89
N GLY A 49 -2.82 -12.76 -8.97
CA GLY A 49 -2.70 -13.80 -10.00
C GLY A 49 -2.05 -15.10 -9.53
N HIS A 50 -1.41 -15.10 -8.35
CA HIS A 50 -0.78 -16.26 -7.72
C HIS A 50 -1.43 -16.62 -6.39
N ALA A 51 -2.70 -16.22 -6.17
CA ALA A 51 -3.42 -16.41 -4.92
C ALA A 51 -3.45 -17.88 -4.46
N GLU A 52 -3.65 -18.81 -5.39
CA GLU A 52 -3.69 -20.25 -5.10
C GLU A 52 -2.34 -20.77 -4.59
N ALA A 53 -1.24 -20.44 -5.28
CA ALA A 53 0.11 -20.79 -4.85
C ALA A 53 0.46 -20.20 -3.47
N ILE A 54 0.05 -18.96 -3.22
CA ILE A 54 0.23 -18.29 -1.92
C ILE A 54 -0.58 -19.00 -0.82
N ALA A 55 -1.81 -19.42 -1.09
CA ALA A 55 -2.65 -20.14 -0.14
C ALA A 55 -2.08 -21.53 0.17
N GLN A 56 -1.58 -22.24 -0.85
CA GLN A 56 -0.90 -23.53 -0.67
C GLN A 56 0.34 -23.39 0.21
N TRP A 57 1.17 -22.37 -0.04
CA TRP A 57 2.32 -22.06 0.80
C TRP A 57 1.93 -21.75 2.24
N ARG A 58 0.85 -20.98 2.45
CA ARG A 58 0.32 -20.69 3.79
C ARG A 58 -0.12 -21.97 4.50
N GLY A 59 -0.78 -22.89 3.82
CA GLY A 59 -1.20 -24.16 4.41
C GLY A 59 -0.02 -25.08 4.76
N ALA A 60 1.09 -25.00 4.01
CA ALA A 60 2.31 -25.74 4.30
C ALA A 60 3.13 -25.13 5.46
N CYS A 61 3.01 -23.82 5.68
CA CYS A 61 3.57 -23.17 6.86
C CYS A 61 2.66 -23.44 8.06
N GLY A 62 3.16 -24.11 9.10
CA GLY A 62 2.41 -24.27 10.36
C GLY A 62 2.05 -22.93 11.04
N ASP A 63 1.56 -22.99 12.28
CA ASP A 63 1.01 -21.82 13.02
C ASP A 63 2.03 -20.70 13.38
N GLY A 64 3.27 -20.81 12.92
CA GLY A 64 4.33 -19.84 13.16
C GLY A 64 4.28 -18.60 12.26
N ALA A 65 5.20 -17.67 12.54
CA ALA A 65 5.44 -16.50 11.71
C ALA A 65 5.91 -16.92 10.30
N VAL A 66 5.22 -16.42 9.28
CA VAL A 66 5.57 -16.75 7.88
C VAL A 66 6.66 -15.81 7.38
N ASN A 67 7.73 -16.40 6.85
CA ASN A 67 8.74 -15.66 6.12
C ASN A 67 8.22 -15.29 4.71
N ILE A 68 7.70 -14.07 4.57
CA ILE A 68 7.15 -13.56 3.30
C ILE A 68 8.25 -13.39 2.23
N ALA A 69 9.51 -13.17 2.63
CA ALA A 69 10.62 -13.09 1.68
C ALA A 69 10.86 -14.44 1.01
N ALA A 70 10.86 -15.54 1.79
CA ALA A 70 10.97 -16.89 1.25
C ALA A 70 9.81 -17.26 0.32
N LEU A 71 8.59 -16.83 0.64
CA LEU A 71 7.44 -16.97 -0.26
C LEU A 71 7.66 -16.22 -1.57
N HIS A 72 8.17 -14.98 -1.53
CA HIS A 72 8.43 -14.20 -2.73
C HIS A 72 9.49 -14.87 -3.61
N ASP A 73 10.60 -15.33 -3.04
CA ASP A 73 11.65 -16.03 -3.79
C ASP A 73 11.11 -17.32 -4.45
N TRP A 74 10.30 -18.10 -3.72
CA TRP A 74 9.64 -19.29 -4.25
C TRP A 74 8.65 -18.96 -5.38
N LEU A 75 7.85 -17.90 -5.24
CA LEU A 75 6.94 -17.44 -6.29
C LEU A 75 7.68 -16.99 -7.56
N VAL A 76 8.82 -16.32 -7.42
CA VAL A 76 9.66 -15.93 -8.57
C VAL A 76 10.20 -17.17 -9.27
N ARG A 77 10.74 -18.12 -8.49
CA ARG A 77 11.41 -19.32 -9.02
C ARG A 77 10.46 -20.34 -9.64
N GLU A 78 9.38 -20.69 -8.95
CA GLU A 78 8.49 -21.79 -9.35
C GLU A 78 7.27 -21.31 -10.16
N HIS A 79 6.85 -20.06 -9.98
CA HIS A 79 5.61 -19.53 -10.58
C HIS A 79 5.84 -18.34 -11.52
N GLY A 80 7.09 -17.95 -11.78
CA GLY A 80 7.41 -16.85 -12.70
C GLY A 80 6.90 -15.48 -12.25
N TYR A 81 6.75 -15.27 -10.94
CA TYR A 81 6.22 -14.02 -10.41
C TYR A 81 7.12 -12.82 -10.74
N SER A 82 6.53 -11.80 -11.37
CA SER A 82 7.23 -10.56 -11.81
C SER A 82 6.92 -9.34 -10.94
N GLY A 83 6.28 -9.52 -9.79
CA GLY A 83 5.96 -8.45 -8.86
C GLY A 83 7.04 -8.25 -7.79
N SER A 84 6.93 -7.15 -7.05
CA SER A 84 7.84 -6.87 -5.94
C SER A 84 7.45 -7.61 -4.66
N LEU A 85 8.42 -7.84 -3.78
CA LEU A 85 8.19 -8.33 -2.41
C LEU A 85 7.10 -7.53 -1.68
N LYS A 86 7.12 -6.19 -1.84
CA LYS A 86 6.13 -5.29 -1.22
C LYS A 86 4.70 -5.53 -1.73
N SER A 87 4.54 -6.00 -2.97
CA SER A 87 3.24 -6.42 -3.51
C SER A 87 2.75 -7.70 -2.82
N VAL A 88 3.64 -8.67 -2.57
CA VAL A 88 3.30 -9.91 -1.85
C VAL A 88 2.96 -9.59 -0.39
N GLN A 89 3.76 -8.77 0.30
CA GLN A 89 3.47 -8.32 1.67
C GLN A 89 2.11 -7.62 1.79
N ARG A 90 1.79 -6.71 0.86
CA ARG A 90 0.50 -6.01 0.85
C ARG A 90 -0.66 -6.97 0.62
N TYR A 91 -0.49 -7.93 -0.30
CA TYR A 91 -1.49 -8.97 -0.52
C TYR A 91 -1.66 -9.82 0.75
N TRP A 92 -0.56 -10.29 1.33
CA TRP A 92 -0.54 -11.09 2.54
C TRP A 92 -1.28 -10.43 3.70
N ALA A 93 -0.92 -9.18 4.03
CA ALA A 93 -1.53 -8.45 5.14
C ALA A 93 -3.05 -8.20 4.94
N ARG A 94 -3.53 -8.15 3.69
CA ARG A 94 -4.96 -8.01 3.38
C ARG A 94 -5.72 -9.33 3.43
N THR A 95 -5.08 -10.43 3.04
CA THR A 95 -5.71 -11.75 2.89
C THR A 95 -5.59 -12.60 4.16
N PHE A 96 -4.50 -12.47 4.90
CA PHE A 96 -4.19 -13.22 6.12
C PHE A 96 -3.89 -12.26 7.27
N PRO A 97 -4.91 -11.51 7.77
CA PRO A 97 -4.71 -10.64 8.93
C PRO A 97 -4.31 -11.47 10.16
N ALA A 98 -3.52 -10.88 11.05
CA ALA A 98 -3.22 -11.50 12.34
C ALA A 98 -4.54 -11.73 13.12
N PRO A 99 -4.68 -12.85 13.85
CA PRO A 99 -5.82 -13.04 14.73
C PRO A 99 -5.90 -11.87 15.73
N ALA A 100 -7.12 -11.43 16.00
CA ALA A 100 -7.44 -10.27 16.86
C ALA A 100 -7.05 -10.51 18.33
#